data_AF-A0A2S6N5U9-F1
#
_entry.id   AF-A0A2S6N5U9-F1
#
_cell.length_a   1.000
_cell.length_b   1.000
_cell.length_c   1.000
_cell.angle_alpha   90.00
_cell.angle_beta   90.00
_cell.angle_gamma   90.00
#
_symmetry.space_group_name_H-M   'P 1'
#
loop_
_entity.id
_entity.type
_entity.pdbx_description
1 polymer ?
#
loop_
_entity_poly.entity_id
_entity_poly.type
_entity_poly.pdbx_seq_one_letter_code
_entity_poly.pdbx_strand_id
1 'polypeptide(L)'
;MAKTDKKKAAPRLPKAAKPAKAKKARILPPPPHAAGIDVLDRLFAVVESRRDGDPEASHSARLLSRGVAKVAQKFGEEAVECLIEAVAGNHDALVAESADVLYHLIVLWVSSGVTATEVWTELARREGISGIAEKAARAKPAAALKFGTSKLP
;
A
#
# COMPACT_ATOMS: atom_id res chain seq x y z
N MET A 1 30.21 29.82 77.56
CA MET A 1 30.56 28.47 77.05
C MET A 1 29.35 27.58 77.32
N ALA A 2 28.70 26.84 76.42
CA ALA A 2 28.73 26.70 74.97
C ALA A 2 27.28 26.32 74.58
N LYS A 3 26.73 26.91 73.52
CA LYS A 3 25.47 26.45 72.90
C LYS A 3 25.82 25.27 71.99
N THR A 4 25.12 24.15 72.10
CA THR A 4 25.22 23.05 71.12
C THR A 4 23.87 22.86 70.43
N ASP A 5 23.90 23.18 69.14
CA ASP A 5 22.80 23.19 68.20
C ASP A 5 22.28 21.78 67.89
N LYS A 6 20.94 21.64 67.92
CA LYS A 6 20.23 20.48 67.36
C LYS A 6 20.28 20.55 65.84
N LYS A 7 21.04 19.67 65.19
CA LYS A 7 20.96 19.44 63.73
C LYS A 7 19.56 18.94 63.35
N LYS A 8 18.76 19.78 62.67
CA LYS A 8 17.56 19.35 61.95
C LYS A 8 17.97 18.58 60.69
N ALA A 9 17.47 17.35 60.53
CA ALA A 9 17.61 16.59 59.29
C ALA A 9 16.79 17.25 58.17
N ALA A 10 17.40 17.42 57.00
CA ALA A 10 16.74 17.96 55.81
C ALA A 10 15.67 16.98 55.27
N PRO A 11 14.56 17.47 54.70
CA PRO A 11 13.55 16.61 54.12
C PRO A 11 14.08 16.00 52.81
N ARG A 12 13.95 14.67 52.68
CA ARG A 12 14.23 13.97 51.40
C ARG A 12 13.16 14.34 50.37
N LEU A 13 13.60 14.90 49.25
CA LEU A 13 12.77 15.10 48.07
C LEU A 13 12.30 13.75 47.51
N PRO A 14 11.04 13.61 47.06
CA PRO A 14 10.56 12.38 46.47
C PRO A 14 11.26 12.13 45.12
N LYS A 15 11.65 10.88 44.87
CA LYS A 15 12.22 10.46 43.58
C LYS A 15 11.17 10.65 42.47
N ALA A 16 11.58 11.27 41.35
CA ALA A 16 10.75 11.45 40.18
C ALA A 16 10.17 10.10 39.69
N ALA A 17 8.85 10.04 39.53
CA ALA A 17 8.16 8.89 38.96
C ALA A 17 8.59 8.73 37.49
N LYS A 18 8.85 7.48 37.06
CA LYS A 18 9.15 7.15 35.66
C LYS A 18 7.98 7.59 34.76
N PRO A 19 8.23 8.14 33.56
CA PRO A 19 7.17 8.53 32.66
C PRO A 19 6.35 7.29 32.27
N ALA A 20 5.03 7.39 32.43
CA ALA A 20 4.10 6.37 31.96
C ALA A 20 4.26 6.23 30.44
N LYS A 21 4.47 5.00 29.97
CA LYS A 21 4.49 4.70 28.53
C LYS A 21 3.16 5.16 27.92
N ALA A 22 3.22 6.07 26.95
CA ALA A 22 2.05 6.51 26.22
C ALA A 22 1.34 5.29 25.64
N LYS A 23 0.08 5.08 26.02
CA LYS A 23 -0.75 4.03 25.42
C LYS A 23 -0.85 4.36 23.93
N LYS A 24 -0.35 3.48 23.05
CA LYS A 24 -0.60 3.57 21.61
C LYS A 24 -2.11 3.78 21.45
N ALA A 25 -2.51 4.94 20.93
CA ALA A 25 -3.91 5.22 20.66
C ALA A 25 -4.43 4.07 19.79
N ARG A 26 -5.41 3.34 20.30
CA ARG A 26 -6.11 2.33 19.49
C ARG A 26 -6.88 3.14 18.46
N ILE A 27 -6.29 3.29 17.27
CA ILE A 27 -6.98 3.87 16.11
C ILE A 27 -8.18 2.96 15.89
N LEU A 28 -9.37 3.47 16.23
CA LEU A 28 -10.61 2.80 15.87
C LEU A 28 -10.63 2.74 14.34
N PRO A 29 -10.89 1.56 13.74
CA PRO A 29 -11.07 1.51 12.31
C PRO A 29 -12.21 2.47 11.94
N PRO A 30 -12.06 3.25 10.85
CA PRO A 30 -13.17 4.05 10.36
C PRO A 30 -14.39 3.14 10.14
N PRO A 31 -15.63 3.67 10.25
CA PRO A 31 -16.83 2.88 10.07
C PRO A 31 -16.76 2.09 8.76
N PRO A 32 -17.28 0.85 8.72
CA PRO A 32 -17.26 0.05 7.51
C PRO A 32 -17.98 0.83 6.42
N HIS A 33 -17.22 1.19 5.39
CA HIS A 33 -17.81 1.82 4.21
C HIS A 33 -18.54 0.73 3.43
N ALA A 34 -19.60 1.11 2.69
CA ALA A 34 -20.33 0.16 1.86
C ALA A 34 -19.39 -0.53 0.86
N ALA A 35 -19.62 -1.84 0.66
CA ALA A 35 -18.97 -2.60 -0.38
C ALA A 35 -19.54 -2.14 -1.75
N GLY A 36 -18.69 -1.47 -2.53
CA GLY A 36 -19.02 -0.86 -3.82
C GLY A 36 -17.74 -0.45 -4.54
N ILE A 37 -17.85 -0.11 -5.83
CA ILE A 37 -16.68 0.22 -6.67
C ILE A 37 -15.90 1.45 -6.16
N ASP A 38 -16.58 2.34 -5.44
CA ASP A 38 -16.02 3.49 -4.72
C ASP A 38 -14.96 3.10 -3.67
N VAL A 39 -14.86 1.81 -3.30
CA VAL A 39 -13.76 1.28 -2.48
C VAL A 39 -12.40 1.50 -3.12
N LEU A 40 -12.29 1.45 -4.46
CA LEU A 40 -11.01 1.60 -5.15
C LEU A 40 -10.50 3.05 -5.08
N ASP A 41 -11.39 4.03 -5.18
CA ASP A 41 -11.02 5.45 -5.03
C ASP A 41 -10.59 5.76 -3.60
N ARG A 42 -11.32 5.24 -2.60
CA ARG A 42 -10.91 5.35 -1.19
C ARG A 42 -9.56 4.67 -0.94
N LEU A 43 -9.36 3.49 -1.50
CA LEU A 43 -8.12 2.74 -1.34
C LEU A 43 -6.95 3.50 -1.96
N PHE A 44 -7.12 4.05 -3.16
CA PHE A 44 -6.14 4.93 -3.80
C PHE A 44 -5.79 6.12 -2.90
N ALA A 45 -6.79 6.86 -2.42
CA ALA A 45 -6.57 8.01 -1.55
C ALA A 45 -5.81 7.65 -0.26
N VAL A 46 -6.13 6.49 0.34
CA VAL A 46 -5.42 5.97 1.52
C VAL A 46 -3.97 5.63 1.19
N VAL A 47 -3.70 4.93 0.08
CA VAL A 47 -2.34 4.56 -0.32
C VAL A 47 -1.51 5.80 -0.67
N GLU A 48 -2.10 6.76 -1.40
CA GLU A 48 -1.47 8.03 -1.74
C GLU A 48 -1.11 8.84 -0.48
N SER A 49 -2.01 8.92 0.50
CA SER A 49 -1.75 9.61 1.78
C SER A 49 -0.59 9.02 2.58
N ARG A 50 -0.17 7.78 2.24
CA ARG A 50 0.92 7.06 2.91
C ARG A 50 2.25 7.15 2.15
N ARG A 51 2.33 7.88 1.04
CA ARG A 51 3.55 8.02 0.21
C ARG A 51 4.77 8.43 1.02
N ASP A 52 4.60 9.42 1.89
CA ASP A 52 5.66 9.97 2.75
C ASP A 52 5.49 9.56 4.23
N GLY A 53 4.68 8.52 4.47
CA GLY A 53 4.43 8.01 5.82
C GLY A 53 5.60 7.20 6.37
N ASP A 54 5.56 6.90 7.67
CA ASP A 54 6.56 6.06 8.34
C ASP A 54 6.47 4.58 7.86
N PRO A 55 7.52 4.03 7.21
CA PRO A 55 7.58 2.63 6.76
C PRO A 55 7.42 1.60 7.89
N GLU A 56 7.77 1.94 9.13
CA GLU A 56 7.64 1.03 10.27
C GLU A 56 6.22 1.00 10.82
N ALA A 57 5.41 2.03 10.52
CA ALA A 57 4.04 2.17 11.00
C ALA A 57 2.98 1.74 9.97
N SER A 58 3.35 1.65 8.67
CA SER A 58 2.39 1.45 7.58
C SER A 58 2.91 0.51 6.50
N HIS A 59 2.13 -0.52 6.17
CA HIS A 59 2.48 -1.45 5.10
C HIS A 59 2.63 -0.76 3.74
N SER A 60 1.70 0.14 3.39
CA SER A 60 1.76 0.88 2.13
C SER A 60 2.98 1.81 2.09
N ALA A 61 3.29 2.50 3.19
CA ALA A 61 4.49 3.34 3.27
C ALA A 61 5.77 2.52 3.07
N ARG A 62 5.84 1.33 3.66
CA ARG A 62 6.96 0.40 3.50
C ARG A 62 7.13 -0.12 2.08
N LEU A 63 6.04 -0.36 1.37
CA LEU A 63 6.10 -0.76 -0.04
C LEU A 63 6.57 0.41 -0.90
N LEU A 64 5.98 1.59 -0.71
CA LEU A 64 6.30 2.79 -1.46
C LEU A 64 7.76 3.22 -1.26
N SER A 65 8.29 3.12 -0.03
CA SER A 65 9.69 3.45 0.29
C SER A 65 10.71 2.53 -0.40
N ARG A 66 10.29 1.37 -0.94
CA ARG A 66 11.16 0.43 -1.68
C ARG A 66 11.26 0.74 -3.18
N GLY A 67 10.48 1.72 -3.66
CA GLY A 67 10.48 2.17 -5.04
C GLY A 67 9.75 1.24 -6.02
N VAL A 68 9.55 1.73 -7.25
CA VAL A 68 8.71 1.13 -8.29
C VAL A 68 9.10 -0.33 -8.59
N ALA A 69 10.39 -0.64 -8.71
CA ALA A 69 10.84 -1.99 -9.07
C ALA A 69 10.38 -3.06 -8.04
N LYS A 70 10.44 -2.75 -6.75
CA LYS A 70 10.03 -3.69 -5.69
C LYS A 70 8.51 -3.79 -5.57
N VAL A 71 7.80 -2.70 -5.80
CA VAL A 71 6.34 -2.71 -5.86
C VAL A 71 5.84 -3.52 -7.06
N ALA A 72 6.45 -3.35 -8.24
CA ALA A 72 6.12 -4.09 -9.44
C ALA A 72 6.39 -5.60 -9.28
N GLN A 73 7.49 -5.97 -8.62
CA GLN A 73 7.76 -7.36 -8.25
C GLN A 73 6.61 -7.94 -7.41
N LYS A 74 6.18 -7.24 -6.35
CA LYS A 74 5.11 -7.73 -5.48
C LYS A 74 3.78 -7.84 -6.21
N PHE A 75 3.43 -6.86 -7.03
CA PHE A 75 2.25 -6.95 -7.91
C PHE A 75 2.30 -8.19 -8.82
N GLY A 76 3.47 -8.51 -9.38
CA GLY A 76 3.65 -9.71 -10.19
C GLY A 76 3.45 -11.02 -9.41
N GLU A 77 3.88 -11.08 -8.15
CA GLU A 77 3.65 -12.22 -7.25
C GLU A 77 2.14 -12.43 -7.03
N GLU A 78 1.39 -11.40 -6.61
CA GLU A 78 -0.06 -11.53 -6.38
C GLU A 78 -0.83 -11.89 -7.65
N ALA A 79 -0.41 -11.34 -8.80
CA ALA A 79 -1.04 -11.67 -10.07
C ALA A 79 -0.86 -13.15 -10.43
N VAL A 80 0.30 -13.75 -10.13
CA VAL A 80 0.55 -15.17 -10.36
C VAL A 80 -0.22 -16.04 -9.36
N GLU A 81 -0.27 -15.64 -8.09
CA GLU A 81 -1.04 -16.34 -7.05
C GLU A 81 -2.54 -16.36 -7.40
N CYS A 82 -3.10 -15.21 -7.81
CA CYS A 82 -4.47 -15.12 -8.31
C CYS A 82 -4.75 -16.07 -9.50
N LEU A 83 -3.80 -16.19 -10.44
CA LEU A 83 -3.93 -17.12 -11.57
C LEU A 83 -3.89 -18.59 -11.13
N ILE A 84 -3.04 -18.92 -10.16
CA ILE A 84 -2.93 -20.27 -9.60
C ILE A 84 -4.26 -20.67 -8.96
N GLU A 85 -4.84 -19.81 -8.11
CA GLU A 85 -6.11 -20.11 -7.43
C GLU A 85 -7.30 -20.22 -8.40
N ALA A 86 -7.28 -19.42 -9.48
CA ALA A 86 -8.25 -19.56 -10.56
C ALA A 86 -8.16 -20.93 -11.25
N VAL A 87 -6.95 -21.39 -11.56
CA VAL A 87 -6.72 -22.70 -12.19
C VAL A 87 -7.06 -23.85 -11.22
N ALA A 88 -6.79 -23.68 -9.93
CA ALA A 88 -7.14 -24.64 -8.89
C ALA A 88 -8.65 -24.73 -8.62
N GLY A 89 -9.44 -23.76 -9.10
CA GLY A 89 -10.88 -23.69 -8.83
C GLY A 89 -11.20 -23.31 -7.38
N ASN A 90 -10.25 -22.69 -6.68
CA ASN A 90 -10.43 -22.28 -5.29
C ASN A 90 -11.09 -20.89 -5.24
N HIS A 91 -12.42 -20.88 -5.18
CA HIS A 91 -13.19 -19.64 -5.28
C HIS A 91 -12.86 -18.62 -4.18
N ASP A 92 -12.76 -19.06 -2.93
CA ASP A 92 -12.54 -18.14 -1.80
C ASP A 92 -11.13 -17.53 -1.84
N ALA A 93 -10.12 -18.34 -2.19
CA ALA A 93 -8.78 -17.81 -2.38
C ALA A 93 -8.71 -16.90 -3.61
N LEU A 94 -9.36 -17.25 -4.72
CA LEU A 94 -9.42 -16.39 -5.90
C LEU A 94 -10.01 -15.00 -5.57
N VAL A 95 -11.03 -14.92 -4.71
CA VAL A 95 -11.58 -13.63 -4.25
C VAL A 95 -10.54 -12.85 -3.44
N ALA A 96 -9.82 -13.51 -2.53
CA ALA A 96 -8.78 -12.88 -1.71
C ALA A 96 -7.62 -12.37 -2.57
N GLU A 97 -7.06 -13.22 -3.44
CA GLU A 97 -5.96 -12.87 -4.35
C GLU A 97 -6.36 -11.79 -5.35
N SER A 98 -7.61 -11.79 -5.82
CA SER A 98 -8.12 -10.70 -6.67
C SER A 98 -8.12 -9.35 -5.94
N ALA A 99 -8.40 -9.33 -4.64
CA ALA A 99 -8.32 -8.12 -3.84
C ALA A 99 -6.86 -7.66 -3.66
N ASP A 100 -5.93 -8.59 -3.44
CA ASP A 100 -4.50 -8.27 -3.33
C ASP A 100 -3.92 -7.76 -4.65
N VAL A 101 -4.32 -8.33 -5.79
CA VAL A 101 -4.01 -7.80 -7.13
C VAL A 101 -4.45 -6.35 -7.28
N LEU A 102 -5.70 -6.01 -6.91
CA LEU A 102 -6.20 -4.63 -7.01
C LEU A 102 -5.45 -3.68 -6.06
N TYR A 103 -5.18 -4.11 -4.83
CA TYR A 103 -4.41 -3.32 -3.87
C TYR A 103 -2.98 -3.06 -4.39
N HIS A 104 -2.26 -4.09 -4.80
CA HIS A 104 -0.88 -3.96 -5.26
C HIS A 104 -0.76 -3.22 -6.59
N LEU A 105 -1.79 -3.29 -7.45
CA LEU A 105 -1.88 -2.45 -8.65
C LEU A 105 -2.02 -0.96 -8.29
N ILE A 106 -2.87 -0.62 -7.31
CA ILE A 106 -2.99 0.76 -6.81
C ILE A 106 -1.67 1.25 -6.19
N VAL A 107 -0.99 0.43 -5.39
CA VAL A 107 0.34 0.78 -4.85
C VAL A 107 1.36 1.01 -5.96
N LEU A 108 1.31 0.21 -7.04
CA LEU A 108 2.15 0.40 -8.22
C LEU A 108 1.85 1.73 -8.92
N TRP A 109 0.59 2.10 -9.10
CA TRP A 109 0.22 3.40 -9.68
C TRP A 109 0.75 4.56 -8.85
N VAL A 110 0.52 4.55 -7.53
CA VAL A 110 1.04 5.58 -6.62
C VAL A 110 2.56 5.65 -6.72
N SER A 111 3.26 4.51 -6.61
CA SER A 111 4.73 4.46 -6.74
C SER A 111 5.22 5.04 -8.08
N SER A 112 4.45 4.85 -9.16
CA SER A 112 4.80 5.29 -10.53
C SER A 112 4.28 6.68 -10.89
N GLY A 113 3.57 7.36 -10.00
CA GLY A 113 2.97 8.68 -10.27
C GLY A 113 1.73 8.65 -11.16
N VAL A 114 1.10 7.48 -11.34
CA VAL A 114 -0.16 7.32 -12.08
C VAL A 114 -1.33 7.54 -11.13
N THR A 115 -2.30 8.35 -11.56
CA THR A 115 -3.53 8.62 -10.82
C THR A 115 -4.61 7.60 -11.15
N ALA A 116 -5.54 7.34 -10.20
CA ALA A 116 -6.71 6.51 -10.47
C ALA A 116 -7.54 7.07 -11.65
N THR A 117 -7.71 8.39 -11.72
CA THR A 117 -8.45 9.08 -12.79
C THR A 117 -7.90 8.80 -14.18
N GLU A 118 -6.57 8.75 -14.36
CA GLU A 118 -5.96 8.37 -15.64
C GLU A 118 -6.39 6.96 -16.07
N VAL A 119 -6.42 6.01 -15.13
CA VAL A 119 -6.83 4.63 -15.41
C VAL A 119 -8.33 4.54 -15.67
N TRP A 120 -9.16 5.21 -14.88
CA TRP A 120 -10.61 5.26 -15.09
C TRP A 120 -10.99 5.88 -16.43
N THR A 121 -10.28 6.95 -16.83
CA THR A 121 -10.46 7.58 -18.14
C THR A 121 -10.13 6.59 -19.25
N GLU A 122 -9.05 5.81 -19.11
CA GLU A 122 -8.70 4.80 -20.10
C GLU A 122 -9.68 3.62 -20.12
N LEU A 123 -10.23 3.20 -18.98
CA LEU A 123 -11.30 2.19 -18.94
C LEU A 123 -12.57 2.70 -19.62
N ALA A 124 -13.01 3.93 -19.32
CA ALA A 124 -14.16 4.55 -19.96
C ALA A 124 -13.97 4.70 -21.48
N ARG A 125 -12.75 4.99 -21.94
CA ARG A 125 -12.42 5.03 -23.38
C ARG A 125 -12.58 3.66 -24.05
N ARG A 126 -12.36 2.57 -23.33
CA ARG A 126 -12.50 1.18 -23.83
C ARG A 126 -13.92 0.64 -23.66
N GLU A 127 -14.69 1.20 -22.74
CA GLU A 127 -16.07 0.84 -22.51
C GLU A 127 -16.89 0.97 -23.80
N GLY A 128 -17.64 -0.07 -24.15
CA GLY A 128 -18.42 -0.12 -25.40
C GLY A 128 -17.63 -0.43 -26.68
N ILE A 129 -16.29 -0.48 -26.64
CA ILE A 129 -15.46 -0.98 -27.73
C ILE A 129 -15.20 -2.46 -27.46
N SER A 130 -15.69 -3.36 -28.32
CA SER A 130 -15.43 -4.79 -28.14
C SER A 130 -13.91 -5.04 -28.11
N GLY A 131 -13.43 -5.88 -27.19
CA GLY A 131 -12.00 -6.16 -27.06
C GLY A 131 -11.37 -6.75 -28.34
N ILE A 132 -12.20 -7.27 -29.25
CA ILE A 132 -11.80 -7.73 -30.59
C ILE A 132 -11.54 -6.52 -31.52
N ALA A 133 -12.44 -5.53 -31.54
CA ALA A 133 -12.29 -4.32 -32.33
C ALA A 133 -11.09 -3.48 -31.86
N GLU A 134 -10.88 -3.36 -30.55
CA GLU A 134 -9.71 -2.66 -30.00
C GLU A 134 -8.39 -3.35 -30.37
N LYS A 135 -8.31 -4.69 -30.24
CA LYS A 135 -7.12 -5.46 -30.65
C LYS A 135 -6.84 -5.34 -32.14
N ALA A 136 -7.87 -5.37 -32.98
CA ALA A 136 -7.73 -5.18 -34.43
C ALA A 136 -7.22 -3.76 -34.79
N ALA A 137 -7.67 -2.73 -34.06
CA ALA A 137 -7.21 -1.35 -34.25
C ALA A 137 -5.76 -1.13 -33.78
N ARG A 138 -5.31 -1.80 -32.71
CA ARG A 138 -3.90 -1.73 -32.24
C ARG A 138 -2.90 -2.43 -33.16
N ALA A 139 -3.35 -3.35 -34.01
CA ALA A 139 -2.48 -4.11 -34.93
C ALA A 139 -1.87 -3.27 -36.08
N LYS A 140 -2.09 -1.94 -36.12
CA LYS A 140 -1.47 -1.01 -37.07
C LYS A 140 -1.10 0.33 -36.39
N PRO A 141 0.18 0.79 -36.40
CA PRO A 141 1.46 0.10 -36.31
C PRO A 141 2.17 0.45 -34.99
N ALA A 142 2.60 -0.55 -34.21
CA ALA A 142 3.74 -0.36 -33.31
C ALA A 142 4.96 -0.93 -34.03
N ALA A 143 5.88 -0.05 -34.45
CA ALA A 143 7.22 -0.44 -34.81
C ALA A 143 7.75 -1.41 -33.75
N ALA A 144 8.23 -2.57 -34.20
CA ALA A 144 8.73 -3.64 -33.36
C ALA A 144 9.57 -3.09 -32.19
N LEU A 145 9.06 -3.21 -30.96
CA LEU A 145 9.91 -3.14 -29.78
C LEU A 145 10.88 -4.30 -29.88
N LYS A 146 12.09 -4.03 -30.38
CA LYS A 146 13.22 -4.94 -30.32
C LYS A 146 13.64 -5.03 -28.86
N PHE A 147 13.01 -5.93 -28.10
CA PHE A 147 13.62 -6.42 -26.88
C PHE A 147 14.85 -7.22 -27.30
N GLY A 148 16.02 -6.62 -27.14
CA GLY A 148 17.30 -7.30 -27.26
C GLY A 148 17.40 -8.29 -26.10
N THR A 149 16.89 -9.51 -26.28
CA THR A 149 17.26 -10.62 -25.41
C THR A 149 18.67 -11.03 -25.79
N SER A 150 19.68 -10.42 -25.16
CA SER A 150 20.99 -11.05 -25.08
C SER A 150 20.79 -12.36 -24.34
N LYS A 151 20.92 -13.49 -25.06
CA LYS A 151 21.10 -14.80 -24.43
C LYS A 151 22.22 -14.65 -23.41
N LEU A 152 21.92 -14.94 -22.15
CA LEU A 152 22.95 -15.08 -21.11
C LEU A 152 23.82 -16.31 -21.46
N PRO A 153 25.14 -16.25 -21.23
CA PRO A 153 26.03 -17.41 -21.36
C PRO A 153 25.68 -18.51 -20.35
#